data_AF-A0A1Q8YCC8-F1
#
_entry.id   AF-A0A1Q8YCC8-F1
#
_cell.length_a   1.000
_cell.length_b   1.000
_cell.length_c   1.000
_cell.angle_alpha   90.00
_cell.angle_beta   90.00
_cell.angle_gamma   90.00
#
_symmetry.space_group_name_H-M   'P 1'
#
loop_
_entity.id
_entity.type
_entity.pdbx_description
1 polymer ?
#
loop_
_entity_poly.entity_id
_entity_poly.type
_entity_poly.pdbx_seq_one_letter_code
_entity_poly.pdbx_strand_id
1 'polypeptide(L)'
;MLPFLDLIYLGAMMSANIMLQHPQEFTFPPQREAITAVKLHREWWRDEGKGKCYFTGVMVPFVRDWPQTVKHGGGNETVLPPEPDKTAGHAFLSTQKFCQGKPMEKIFRAGFIYRVKPEGQSAKQFPAYDMLAEKPENYPNWLAQVVSRVERVALTDPAAKEFMDVSVEQLEKAFPNRIKTREAAEAGAASRPASDSSPPVLVPPLTLAEPPQVKEVESHH
;
A
#
# COMPACT_ATOMS: atom_id res chain seq x y z
N MET A 1 -4.73 25.80 34.63
CA MET A 1 -5.09 25.25 33.30
C MET A 1 -4.83 23.75 33.34
N LEU A 2 -5.73 22.97 32.75
CA LEU A 2 -6.22 21.68 33.27
C LEU A 2 -5.30 20.47 32.98
N PRO A 3 -4.61 19.90 33.97
CA PRO A 3 -3.83 18.65 33.81
C PRO A 3 -4.70 17.44 33.41
N PHE A 4 -6.01 17.53 33.60
CA PHE A 4 -6.98 16.52 33.19
C PHE A 4 -7.19 16.46 31.66
N LEU A 5 -7.08 17.59 30.96
CA LEU A 5 -7.18 17.63 29.49
C LEU A 5 -5.95 16.98 28.85
N ASP A 6 -4.75 17.23 29.40
CA ASP A 6 -3.52 16.57 28.95
C ASP A 6 -3.57 15.06 29.21
N LEU A 7 -4.12 14.61 30.34
CA LEU A 7 -4.28 13.18 30.64
C LEU A 7 -5.26 12.48 29.68
N ILE A 8 -6.39 13.13 29.35
CA ILE A 8 -7.35 12.61 28.35
C ILE A 8 -6.71 12.59 26.96
N TYR A 9 -6.01 13.65 26.57
CA TYR A 9 -5.35 13.75 25.28
C TYR A 9 -4.25 12.70 25.12
N LEU A 10 -3.43 12.48 26.16
CA LEU A 10 -2.42 11.42 26.17
C LEU A 10 -3.07 10.03 26.07
N GLY A 11 -4.19 9.82 26.78
CA GLY A 11 -4.97 8.58 26.70
C GLY A 11 -5.56 8.30 25.32
N ALA A 12 -6.04 9.34 24.63
CA ALA A 12 -6.56 9.25 23.25
C ALA A 12 -5.44 9.03 22.21
N MET A 13 -4.28 9.69 22.37
CA MET A 13 -3.11 9.47 21.53
C MET A 13 -2.56 8.04 21.65
N MET A 14 -2.58 7.47 22.86
CA MET A 14 -2.16 6.09 23.14
C MET A 14 -3.09 5.02 22.54
N SER A 15 -4.35 5.35 22.22
CA SER A 15 -5.32 4.42 21.63
C SER A 15 -5.36 4.49 20.10
N ALA A 16 -4.94 5.60 19.49
CA ALA A 16 -4.92 5.78 18.04
C ALA A 16 -3.86 4.93 17.35
N ASN A 17 -2.70 4.72 18.00
CA ASN A 17 -1.58 3.99 17.44
C ASN A 17 -1.47 2.59 18.03
N ILE A 18 -1.43 1.58 17.17
CA ILE A 18 -1.23 0.20 17.58
C ILE A 18 -0.01 -0.38 16.89
N MET A 19 0.73 -1.21 17.62
CA MET A 19 1.76 -2.06 17.04
C MET A 19 1.15 -3.42 16.73
N LEU A 20 1.21 -3.81 15.47
CA LEU A 20 0.72 -5.08 14.98
C LEU A 20 1.88 -6.01 14.72
N GLN A 21 1.67 -7.30 14.95
CA GLN A 21 2.68 -8.34 14.82
C GLN A 21 2.22 -9.40 13.82
N HIS A 22 3.12 -9.80 12.93
CA HIS A 22 2.92 -10.98 12.11
C HIS A 22 3.40 -12.21 12.90
N PRO A 23 2.69 -13.36 12.85
CA PRO A 23 3.06 -14.55 13.61
C PRO A 23 4.43 -15.12 13.19
N GLN A 24 4.83 -14.89 11.94
CA GLN A 24 6.11 -15.27 11.36
C GLN A 24 6.83 -14.04 10.81
N GLU A 25 8.09 -14.15 10.39
CA GLU A 25 8.69 -13.10 9.57
C GLU A 25 7.91 -12.95 8.27
N PHE A 26 7.43 -11.73 8.02
CA PHE A 26 6.80 -11.41 6.74
C PHE A 26 7.88 -11.00 5.75
N THR A 27 8.10 -11.78 4.71
CA THR A 27 9.03 -11.46 3.61
C THR A 27 8.34 -10.59 2.59
N PHE A 28 8.93 -9.44 2.27
CA PHE A 28 8.35 -8.52 1.31
C PHE A 28 8.58 -8.98 -0.14
N PRO A 29 7.55 -8.96 -1.00
CA PRO A 29 7.71 -9.28 -2.40
C PRO A 29 8.59 -8.20 -3.10
N PRO A 30 9.51 -8.59 -3.98
CA PRO A 30 10.35 -7.62 -4.68
C PRO A 30 9.59 -6.88 -5.80
N GLN A 31 8.45 -7.39 -6.25
CA GLN A 31 7.67 -6.80 -7.34
C GLN A 31 6.88 -5.57 -6.85
N ARG A 32 7.02 -4.45 -7.57
CA ARG A 32 6.36 -3.17 -7.27
C ARG A 32 4.83 -3.20 -7.31
N GLU A 33 4.25 -4.18 -7.99
CA GLU A 33 2.80 -4.32 -8.11
C GLU A 33 2.26 -5.52 -7.30
N ALA A 34 3.11 -6.20 -6.53
CA ALA A 34 2.67 -7.29 -5.67
C ALA A 34 1.84 -6.75 -4.51
N ILE A 35 0.67 -7.35 -4.32
CA ILE A 35 -0.19 -7.13 -3.16
C ILE A 35 -0.28 -8.44 -2.41
N THR A 36 -0.09 -8.40 -1.10
CA THR A 36 -0.09 -9.63 -0.29
C THR A 36 -1.11 -9.48 0.82
N ALA A 37 -2.09 -10.38 0.87
CA ALA A 37 -3.00 -10.48 2.01
C ALA A 37 -2.20 -10.79 3.28
N VAL A 38 -2.50 -10.09 4.36
CA VAL A 38 -1.82 -10.28 5.65
C VAL A 38 -2.81 -10.40 6.78
N LYS A 39 -2.42 -11.21 7.76
CA LYS A 39 -3.13 -11.38 9.03
C LYS A 39 -2.17 -11.05 10.17
N LEU A 40 -2.46 -9.97 10.87
CA LEU A 40 -1.65 -9.48 11.99
C LEU A 40 -2.43 -9.60 13.30
N HIS A 41 -1.73 -9.61 14.43
CA HIS A 41 -2.34 -9.55 15.75
C HIS A 41 -1.69 -8.46 16.59
N ARG A 42 -2.35 -8.01 17.65
CA ARG A 42 -1.74 -7.06 18.59
C ARG A 42 -0.68 -7.75 19.46
N GLU A 43 0.22 -6.94 20.04
CA GLU A 43 1.25 -7.39 20.98
C GLU A 43 0.69 -8.25 22.12
N TRP A 44 1.43 -9.28 22.54
CA TRP A 44 0.95 -10.31 23.47
C TRP A 44 0.59 -9.80 24.87
N TRP A 45 1.13 -8.66 25.30
CA TRP A 45 0.88 -8.07 26.64
C TRP A 45 -0.33 -7.13 26.68
N ARG A 46 -1.01 -6.88 25.55
CA ARG A 46 -2.23 -6.09 25.51
C ARG A 46 -3.46 -6.97 25.74
N ASP A 47 -4.57 -6.37 26.19
CA ASP A 47 -5.82 -7.09 26.46
C ASP A 47 -6.36 -7.82 25.21
N GLU A 48 -6.17 -7.21 24.04
CA GLU A 48 -6.49 -7.75 22.70
C GLU A 48 -5.37 -8.63 22.10
N GLY A 49 -4.28 -8.85 22.85
CA GLY A 49 -3.10 -9.61 22.44
C GLY A 49 -3.29 -11.13 22.45
N LYS A 50 -2.20 -11.87 22.18
CA LYS A 50 -2.16 -13.35 22.14
C LYS A 50 -3.18 -13.99 21.18
N GLY A 51 -3.46 -13.33 20.07
CA GLY A 51 -4.41 -13.83 19.07
C GLY A 51 -5.88 -13.76 19.50
N LYS A 52 -6.21 -13.07 20.60
CA LYS A 52 -7.60 -12.76 20.95
C LYS A 52 -8.27 -11.89 19.91
N CYS A 53 -7.49 -10.98 19.31
CA CYS A 53 -7.90 -10.23 18.14
C CYS A 53 -6.87 -10.35 17.01
N TYR A 54 -7.36 -10.36 15.77
CA TYR A 54 -6.53 -10.27 14.57
C TYR A 54 -7.09 -9.25 13.59
N PHE A 55 -6.19 -8.72 12.77
CA PHE A 55 -6.41 -7.67 11.80
C PHE A 55 -6.09 -8.25 10.44
N THR A 56 -7.02 -8.12 9.50
CA THR A 56 -6.81 -8.54 8.11
C THR A 56 -6.67 -7.32 7.23
N GLY A 57 -5.96 -7.50 6.12
CA GLY A 57 -5.58 -6.40 5.26
C GLY A 57 -4.61 -6.83 4.16
N VAL A 58 -3.95 -5.84 3.57
CA VAL A 58 -2.96 -6.03 2.51
C VAL A 58 -1.66 -5.30 2.83
N MET A 59 -0.55 -5.92 2.41
CA MET A 59 0.76 -5.28 2.31
C MET A 59 0.97 -4.86 0.86
N VAL A 60 1.39 -3.61 0.67
CA VAL A 60 1.49 -2.98 -0.65
C VAL A 60 2.79 -2.18 -0.72
N PRO A 61 3.70 -2.44 -1.67
CA PRO A 61 4.86 -1.58 -1.88
C PRO A 61 4.41 -0.18 -2.28
N PHE A 62 5.21 0.83 -1.95
CA PHE A 62 5.01 2.21 -2.42
C PHE A 62 6.33 2.83 -2.88
N VAL A 63 6.22 3.86 -3.72
CA VAL A 63 7.38 4.63 -4.20
C VAL A 63 7.31 6.04 -3.65
N ARG A 64 8.45 6.73 -3.63
CA ARG A 64 8.49 8.11 -3.19
C ARG A 64 8.42 9.04 -4.40
N ASP A 65 7.22 9.49 -4.74
CA ASP A 65 7.00 10.50 -5.79
C ASP A 65 6.99 11.95 -5.27
N TRP A 66 7.31 12.15 -3.99
CA TRP A 66 7.44 13.47 -3.37
C TRP A 66 8.88 13.78 -2.92
N PRO A 67 9.26 15.08 -2.81
CA PRO A 67 10.55 15.46 -2.26
C PRO A 67 10.61 15.16 -0.75
N GLN A 68 11.77 14.72 -0.25
CA GLN A 68 11.96 14.42 1.17
C GLN A 68 12.98 15.38 1.80
N THR A 69 12.53 16.17 2.78
CA THR A 69 13.44 16.98 3.60
C THR A 69 14.10 16.11 4.67
N VAL A 70 15.42 16.04 4.63
CA VAL A 70 16.25 15.37 5.64
C VAL A 70 16.93 16.44 6.48
N LYS A 71 16.64 16.46 7.77
CA LYS A 71 17.34 17.33 8.72
C LYS A 71 18.62 16.65 9.16
N HIS A 72 19.75 17.30 8.92
CA HIS A 72 21.06 16.89 9.43
C HIS A 72 21.29 17.51 10.81
N GLY A 73 22.12 16.86 11.63
CA GLY A 73 22.60 17.47 12.87
C GLY A 73 23.23 18.84 12.58
N GLY A 74 22.94 19.84 13.41
CA GLY A 74 23.46 21.21 13.23
C GLY A 74 22.59 22.15 12.39
N GLY A 75 21.32 21.80 12.12
CA GLY A 75 20.35 22.71 11.50
C GLY A 75 20.39 22.78 9.96
N ASN A 76 21.26 22.00 9.32
CA ASN A 76 21.28 21.89 7.86
C ASN A 76 20.13 20.99 7.39
N GLU A 77 19.41 21.42 6.37
CA GLU A 77 18.34 20.64 5.74
C GLU A 77 18.70 20.35 4.28
N THR A 78 18.57 19.09 3.86
CA THR A 78 18.74 18.67 2.47
C THR A 78 17.40 18.19 1.93
N VAL A 79 16.97 18.69 0.77
CA VAL A 79 15.76 18.22 0.08
C VAL A 79 16.17 17.18 -0.95
N LEU A 80 15.79 15.93 -0.74
CA LEU A 80 16.00 14.84 -1.67
C LEU A 80 14.93 14.87 -2.77
N PRO A 81 15.32 14.75 -4.06
CA PRO A 81 14.35 14.73 -5.17
C PRO A 81 13.50 13.47 -5.13
N PRO A 82 12.27 13.46 -5.70
CA PRO A 82 11.46 12.25 -5.88
C PRO A 82 12.23 11.07 -6.50
N GLU A 83 11.90 9.85 -6.09
CA GLU A 83 12.42 8.59 -6.62
C GLU A 83 11.27 7.64 -7.01
N PRO A 84 10.53 7.94 -8.09
CA PRO A 84 9.36 7.16 -8.51
C PRO A 84 9.71 5.78 -9.05
N ASP A 85 10.98 5.53 -9.40
CA ASP A 85 11.46 4.28 -9.99
C ASP A 85 11.93 3.26 -8.95
N LYS A 86 11.98 3.65 -7.67
CA LYS A 86 12.45 2.81 -6.58
C LYS A 86 11.35 2.59 -5.55
N THR A 87 11.19 1.34 -5.11
CA THR A 87 10.36 1.02 -3.95
C THR A 87 10.97 1.69 -2.71
N ALA A 88 10.22 2.62 -2.12
CA ALA A 88 10.64 3.34 -0.93
C ALA A 88 10.34 2.56 0.35
N GLY A 89 9.30 1.72 0.32
CA GLY A 89 8.88 0.90 1.44
C GLY A 89 7.64 0.08 1.14
N HIS A 90 7.08 -0.51 2.19
CA HIS A 90 5.83 -1.26 2.15
C HIS A 90 4.84 -0.66 3.12
N ALA A 91 3.62 -0.47 2.66
CA ALA A 91 2.49 -0.01 3.43
C ALA A 91 1.60 -1.19 3.81
N PHE A 92 1.16 -1.20 5.06
CA PHE A 92 0.13 -2.09 5.54
C PHE A 92 -1.19 -1.34 5.61
N LEU A 93 -2.24 -1.89 4.99
CA LEU A 93 -3.62 -1.38 5.10
C LEU A 93 -4.50 -2.45 5.71
N SER A 94 -5.18 -2.16 6.82
CA SER A 94 -6.15 -3.05 7.48
C SER A 94 -7.55 -2.50 7.38
N THR A 95 -8.52 -3.38 7.07
CA THR A 95 -9.92 -2.99 6.91
C THR A 95 -10.87 -3.72 7.84
N GLN A 96 -10.42 -4.80 8.46
CA GLN A 96 -11.23 -5.58 9.40
C GLN A 96 -10.42 -5.96 10.63
N LYS A 97 -11.12 -5.95 11.77
CA LYS A 97 -10.65 -6.47 13.04
C LYS A 97 -11.64 -7.52 13.53
N PHE A 98 -11.09 -8.67 13.89
CA PHE A 98 -11.83 -9.80 14.43
C PHE A 98 -11.37 -10.04 15.85
N CYS A 99 -12.31 -10.14 16.79
CA CYS A 99 -12.02 -10.47 18.19
C CYS A 99 -12.91 -11.63 18.64
N GLN A 100 -12.38 -12.49 19.50
CA GLN A 100 -13.14 -13.61 20.07
C GLN A 100 -14.40 -13.11 20.80
N GLY A 101 -15.56 -13.68 20.45
CA GLY A 101 -16.85 -13.35 21.07
C GLY A 101 -17.43 -11.98 20.68
N LYS A 102 -16.85 -11.28 19.70
CA LYS A 102 -17.37 -10.00 19.19
C LYS A 102 -17.66 -10.10 17.68
N PRO A 103 -18.62 -9.31 17.16
CA PRO A 103 -18.79 -9.19 15.72
C PRO A 103 -17.55 -8.58 15.07
N MET A 104 -17.39 -8.82 13.76
CA MET A 104 -16.33 -8.19 12.98
C MET A 104 -16.48 -6.67 12.99
N GLU A 105 -15.39 -5.97 13.29
CA GLU A 105 -15.31 -4.52 13.29
C GLU A 105 -14.70 -4.05 11.96
N LYS A 106 -15.46 -3.27 11.18
CA LYS A 106 -14.91 -2.57 10.02
C LYS A 106 -14.08 -1.37 10.49
N ILE A 107 -12.81 -1.32 10.11
CA ILE A 107 -11.85 -0.30 10.51
C ILE A 107 -11.11 0.20 9.27
N PHE A 108 -10.31 1.26 9.39
CA PHE A 108 -9.29 1.55 8.37
C PHE A 108 -8.03 2.04 9.04
N ARG A 109 -7.06 1.14 9.14
CA ARG A 109 -5.75 1.42 9.73
C ARG A 109 -4.66 1.30 8.70
N ALA A 110 -3.73 2.24 8.71
CA ALA A 110 -2.63 2.26 7.77
C ALA A 110 -1.30 2.43 8.49
N GLY A 111 -0.28 1.77 7.98
CA GLY A 111 1.07 1.74 8.53
C GLY A 111 2.10 1.59 7.43
N PHE A 112 3.37 1.81 7.73
CA PHE A 112 4.43 1.57 6.76
C PHE A 112 5.74 1.14 7.41
N ILE A 113 6.58 0.51 6.59
CA ILE A 113 7.97 0.25 6.86
C ILE A 113 8.80 0.85 5.72
N TYR A 114 9.71 1.74 6.09
CA TYR A 114 10.55 2.50 5.16
C TYR A 114 11.89 1.78 4.92
N ARG A 115 12.54 2.06 3.78
CA ARG A 115 13.88 1.53 3.42
C ARG A 115 13.94 0.00 3.46
N VAL A 116 12.98 -0.62 2.78
CA VAL A 116 13.03 -2.06 2.57
C VAL A 116 14.03 -2.35 1.46
N LYS A 117 15.17 -2.98 1.77
CA LYS A 117 16.13 -3.45 0.77
C LYS A 117 15.45 -4.52 -0.10
N PRO A 118 15.75 -4.61 -1.41
CA PRO A 118 15.09 -5.54 -2.32
C PRO A 118 15.23 -7.03 -1.96
N GLU A 119 16.25 -7.39 -1.18
CA GLU A 119 16.59 -8.79 -0.89
C GLU A 119 16.54 -9.08 0.62
N GLY A 120 15.70 -10.05 0.99
CA GLY A 120 15.75 -10.72 2.29
C GLY A 120 15.28 -9.89 3.48
N GLN A 121 14.65 -8.73 3.27
CA GLN A 121 14.12 -7.97 4.38
C GLN A 121 12.75 -8.52 4.81
N SER A 122 12.64 -8.65 6.11
CA SER A 122 11.48 -9.16 6.81
C SER A 122 11.12 -8.18 7.90
N ALA A 123 9.85 -8.13 8.25
CA ALA A 123 9.43 -7.42 9.44
C ALA A 123 8.43 -8.26 10.22
N LYS A 124 8.55 -8.17 11.55
CA LYS A 124 7.61 -8.79 12.47
C LYS A 124 6.61 -7.81 13.03
N GLN A 125 6.94 -6.51 13.04
CA GLN A 125 6.17 -5.47 13.72
C GLN A 125 5.83 -4.33 12.78
N PHE A 126 4.58 -3.88 12.82
CA PHE A 126 4.02 -2.87 11.92
C PHE A 126 3.26 -1.83 12.75
N PRO A 127 3.73 -0.57 12.82
CA PRO A 127 2.94 0.49 13.42
C PRO A 127 1.74 0.78 12.52
N ALA A 128 0.54 0.88 13.10
CA ALA A 128 -0.68 1.16 12.38
C ALA A 128 -1.50 2.25 13.06
N TYR A 129 -1.89 3.24 12.27
CA TYR A 129 -2.58 4.46 12.66
C TYR A 129 -4.03 4.39 12.21
N ASP A 130 -4.97 4.95 12.96
CA ASP A 130 -6.38 5.02 12.57
C ASP A 130 -6.62 6.15 11.56
N MET A 131 -6.86 5.79 10.30
CA MET A 131 -7.02 6.77 9.23
C MET A 131 -8.41 7.41 9.23
N LEU A 132 -9.41 6.80 9.89
CA LEU A 132 -10.75 7.38 10.00
C LEU A 132 -10.83 8.44 11.10
N ALA A 133 -9.95 8.36 12.09
CA ALA A 133 -9.83 9.37 13.14
C ALA A 133 -9.01 10.61 12.69
N GLU A 134 -8.22 10.46 11.63
CA GLU A 134 -7.35 11.52 11.11
C GLU A 134 -8.02 12.33 10.00
N LYS A 135 -7.61 13.60 9.89
CA LYS A 135 -8.05 14.46 8.79
C LYS A 135 -7.26 14.17 7.51
N PRO A 136 -7.86 14.29 6.32
CA PRO A 136 -7.18 14.01 5.06
C PRO A 136 -5.88 14.79 4.84
N GLU A 137 -5.76 16.00 5.39
CA GLU A 137 -4.55 16.83 5.26
C GLU A 137 -3.35 16.27 6.06
N ASN A 138 -3.62 15.41 7.05
CA ASN A 138 -2.60 14.76 7.88
C ASN A 138 -2.19 13.39 7.35
N TYR A 139 -2.84 12.90 6.28
CA TYR A 139 -2.50 11.60 5.74
C TYR A 139 -1.07 11.58 5.20
N PRO A 140 -0.34 10.47 5.39
CA PRO A 140 1.00 10.39 4.85
C PRO A 140 0.95 10.39 3.32
N ASN A 141 1.91 11.07 2.68
CA ASN A 141 1.95 11.26 1.23
C ASN A 141 1.79 9.97 0.40
N TRP A 142 2.27 8.83 0.94
CA TRP A 142 2.18 7.54 0.27
C TRP A 142 0.76 6.94 0.25
N LEU A 143 -0.14 7.33 1.16
CA LEU A 143 -1.40 6.60 1.38
C LEU A 143 -2.31 6.68 0.15
N ALA A 144 -2.48 7.88 -0.41
CA ALA A 144 -3.27 8.05 -1.62
C ALA A 144 -2.69 7.24 -2.80
N GLN A 145 -1.37 7.23 -2.96
CA GLN A 145 -0.70 6.44 -4.00
C GLN A 145 -0.96 4.94 -3.81
N VAL A 146 -0.85 4.44 -2.57
CA VAL A 146 -1.06 3.02 -2.25
C VAL A 146 -2.49 2.60 -2.54
N VAL A 147 -3.49 3.37 -2.09
CA VAL A 147 -4.91 3.04 -2.35
C VAL A 147 -5.19 3.03 -3.86
N SER A 148 -4.60 3.94 -4.65
CA SER A 148 -4.72 3.92 -6.11
C SER A 148 -4.10 2.67 -6.73
N ARG A 149 -2.97 2.22 -6.21
CA ARG A 149 -2.34 0.97 -6.66
C ARG A 149 -3.24 -0.22 -6.37
N VAL A 150 -3.79 -0.33 -5.16
CA VAL A 150 -4.70 -1.43 -4.80
C VAL A 150 -5.92 -1.44 -5.72
N GLU A 151 -6.53 -0.29 -5.96
CA GLU A 151 -7.68 -0.17 -6.88
C GLU A 151 -7.34 -0.63 -8.30
N ARG A 152 -6.19 -0.24 -8.84
CA ARG A 152 -5.74 -0.68 -10.16
C ARG A 152 -5.48 -2.18 -10.22
N VAL A 153 -4.77 -2.72 -9.22
CA VAL A 153 -4.35 -4.12 -9.17
C VAL A 153 -5.52 -5.05 -8.84
N ALA A 154 -6.57 -4.57 -8.18
CA ALA A 154 -7.82 -5.29 -7.91
C ALA A 154 -8.55 -5.79 -9.17
N LEU A 155 -8.21 -5.26 -10.36
CA LEU A 155 -8.71 -5.77 -11.63
C LEU A 155 -8.17 -7.17 -11.98
N THR A 156 -7.00 -7.53 -11.44
CA THR A 156 -6.29 -8.76 -11.80
C THR A 156 -5.88 -9.61 -10.59
N ASP A 157 -5.75 -9.01 -9.41
CA ASP A 157 -5.34 -9.69 -8.19
C ASP A 157 -6.52 -9.92 -7.23
N PRO A 158 -6.76 -11.16 -6.80
CA PRO A 158 -7.91 -11.48 -5.96
C PRO A 158 -7.81 -10.90 -4.54
N ALA A 159 -6.60 -10.77 -3.97
CA ALA A 159 -6.43 -10.21 -2.63
C ALA A 159 -6.69 -8.70 -2.61
N ALA A 160 -6.21 -8.00 -3.64
CA ALA A 160 -6.53 -6.59 -3.85
C ALA A 160 -8.03 -6.38 -4.09
N LYS A 161 -8.66 -7.25 -4.87
CA LYS A 161 -10.10 -7.22 -5.10
C LYS A 161 -10.90 -7.40 -3.81
N GLU A 162 -10.60 -8.43 -3.04
CA GLU A 162 -11.26 -8.68 -1.75
C GLU A 162 -11.09 -7.49 -0.81
N PHE A 163 -9.88 -6.92 -0.73
CA PHE A 163 -9.65 -5.71 0.06
C PHE A 163 -10.56 -4.56 -0.37
N MET A 164 -10.65 -4.27 -1.68
CA MET A 164 -11.49 -3.18 -2.19
C MET A 164 -12.96 -3.43 -1.92
N ASP A 165 -13.46 -4.64 -2.18
CA ASP A 165 -14.86 -5.01 -1.99
C ASP A 165 -15.29 -4.88 -0.52
N VAL A 166 -14.41 -5.22 0.43
CA VAL A 166 -14.68 -5.14 1.87
C VAL A 166 -14.58 -3.72 2.43
N SER A 167 -13.80 -2.85 1.79
CA SER A 167 -13.37 -1.57 2.38
C SER A 167 -13.99 -0.33 1.76
N VAL A 168 -14.89 -0.49 0.80
CA VAL A 168 -15.55 0.61 0.06
C VAL A 168 -16.00 1.73 1.00
N GLU A 169 -16.83 1.42 1.99
CA GLU A 169 -17.39 2.40 2.92
C GLU A 169 -16.31 3.15 3.73
N GLN A 170 -15.22 2.48 4.10
CA GLN A 170 -14.14 3.08 4.89
C GLN A 170 -13.25 3.95 4.01
N LEU A 171 -12.96 3.50 2.79
CA LEU A 171 -12.20 4.27 1.80
C LEU A 171 -12.98 5.50 1.34
N GLU A 172 -14.31 5.42 1.23
CA GLU A 172 -15.19 6.56 0.95
C GLU A 172 -15.10 7.62 2.05
N LYS A 173 -15.13 7.19 3.32
CA LYS A 173 -15.00 8.09 4.46
C LYS A 173 -13.62 8.74 4.52
N ALA A 174 -12.57 7.99 4.25
CA ALA A 174 -11.20 8.49 4.26
C ALA A 174 -10.91 9.39 3.04
N PHE A 175 -11.44 9.05 1.87
CA PHE A 175 -11.17 9.74 0.59
C PHE A 175 -12.46 10.19 -0.10
N PRO A 176 -13.23 11.12 0.48
CA PRO A 176 -14.54 11.51 -0.05
C PRO A 176 -14.48 12.12 -1.46
N ASN A 177 -13.34 12.72 -1.83
CA ASN A 177 -13.13 13.32 -3.15
C ASN A 177 -12.73 12.31 -4.25
N ARG A 178 -12.41 11.06 -3.90
CA ARG A 178 -12.11 10.02 -4.90
C ARG A 178 -13.36 9.59 -5.66
N ILE A 179 -14.48 9.42 -4.97
CA ILE A 179 -15.76 8.97 -5.55
C ILE A 179 -16.19 9.92 -6.67
N LYS A 180 -16.14 11.24 -6.42
CA LYS A 180 -16.47 12.26 -7.41
C LYS A 180 -15.62 12.13 -8.67
N THR A 181 -14.35 11.80 -8.53
CA THR A 181 -13.43 11.61 -9.65
C THR A 181 -13.75 10.33 -10.43
N ARG A 182 -14.12 9.24 -9.75
CA ARG A 182 -14.49 7.97 -10.38
C ARG A 182 -15.83 8.05 -11.11
N GLU A 183 -16.86 8.60 -10.48
CA GLU A 183 -18.17 8.81 -11.11
C GLU A 183 -18.05 9.75 -12.33
N ALA A 184 -17.23 10.80 -12.24
CA ALA A 184 -16.95 11.68 -13.39
C ALA A 184 -16.19 10.95 -14.51
N ALA A 185 -15.25 10.06 -14.17
CA ALA A 185 -14.52 9.26 -15.15
C ALA A 185 -15.39 8.19 -15.81
N GLU A 186 -16.26 7.52 -15.06
CA GLU A 186 -17.20 6.50 -15.56
C GLU A 186 -18.31 7.16 -16.41
N ALA A 187 -18.86 8.30 -15.98
CA ALA A 187 -19.81 9.08 -16.78
C ALA A 187 -19.17 9.65 -18.06
N GLY A 188 -17.91 10.09 -17.99
CA GLY A 188 -17.13 10.53 -19.16
C GLY A 188 -16.79 9.39 -20.13
N ALA A 189 -16.56 8.17 -19.61
CA ALA A 189 -16.32 6.98 -20.43
C ALA A 189 -17.60 6.50 -21.13
N ALA A 190 -18.76 6.57 -20.48
CA ALA A 190 -20.06 6.27 -21.08
C ALA A 190 -20.50 7.30 -22.14
N SER A 191 -19.90 8.50 -22.11
CA SER A 191 -20.19 9.60 -23.06
C SER A 191 -19.20 9.69 -24.22
N ARG A 192 -18.20 8.79 -24.30
CA ARG A 192 -17.34 8.72 -25.49
C ARG A 192 -18.12 8.07 -26.63
N PRO A 193 -18.44 8.79 -27.73
CA PRO A 193 -18.90 8.12 -28.93
C PRO A 193 -17.81 7.15 -29.38
N ALA A 194 -18.23 5.97 -29.83
CA ALA A 194 -17.37 5.01 -30.53
C ALA A 194 -16.79 5.69 -31.78
N SER A 195 -15.67 6.39 -31.61
CA SER A 195 -14.98 7.08 -32.68
C SER A 195 -14.16 6.04 -33.45
N ASP A 196 -14.71 5.67 -34.59
CA ASP A 196 -14.07 5.06 -35.76
C ASP A 196 -13.00 4.00 -35.50
N SER A 197 -13.46 2.76 -35.62
CA SER A 197 -12.73 1.67 -36.25
C SER A 197 -12.05 2.12 -37.56
N SER A 198 -10.82 2.63 -37.45
CA SER A 198 -9.88 2.59 -38.57
C SER A 198 -9.50 1.14 -38.85
N PRO A 199 -9.52 0.67 -40.11
CA PRO A 199 -9.08 -0.67 -40.44
C PRO A 199 -7.60 -0.87 -40.07
N PRO A 200 -7.20 -2.10 -39.71
CA PRO A 200 -5.81 -2.39 -39.40
C PRO A 200 -4.94 -2.12 -40.64
N VAL A 201 -3.98 -1.21 -40.47
CA VAL A 201 -2.87 -1.06 -41.41
C VAL A 201 -2.15 -2.41 -41.45
N LEU A 202 -2.15 -3.06 -42.61
CA LEU A 202 -1.31 -4.23 -42.87
C LEU A 202 0.15 -3.82 -42.63
N VAL A 203 0.72 -4.27 -41.52
CA VAL A 203 2.16 -4.26 -41.31
C VAL A 203 2.74 -5.34 -42.23
N PRO A 204 3.66 -5.01 -43.15
CA PRO A 204 4.35 -6.02 -43.95
C PRO A 204 5.15 -6.97 -43.04
N PRO A 205 5.25 -8.26 -43.40
CA PRO A 205 5.94 -9.25 -42.58
C PRO A 205 7.41 -8.88 -42.37
N LEU A 206 7.81 -8.86 -41.10
CA LEU A 206 9.20 -8.74 -40.67
C LEU A 206 9.97 -9.95 -41.23
N THR A 207 10.90 -9.70 -42.14
CA THR A 207 11.85 -10.70 -42.63
C THR A 207 12.65 -11.23 -41.44
N LEU A 208 12.57 -12.54 -41.20
CA LEU A 208 13.40 -13.24 -40.21
C LEU A 208 14.87 -13.05 -40.62
N ALA A 209 15.62 -12.27 -39.85
CA ALA A 209 17.07 -12.25 -39.99
C ALA A 209 17.61 -13.60 -39.53
N GLU A 210 18.41 -14.22 -40.40
CA GLU A 210 19.15 -15.46 -40.15
C GLU A 210 19.98 -15.34 -38.85
N PRO A 211 19.98 -16.37 -37.98
CA PRO A 211 20.87 -16.40 -36.83
C PRO A 211 22.33 -16.55 -37.30
N PRO A 212 23.29 -15.83 -36.69
CA PRO A 212 24.70 -16.01 -36.98
C PRO A 212 25.15 -17.43 -36.58
N GLN A 213 25.81 -18.10 -37.52
CA GLN A 213 26.48 -19.38 -37.32
C GLN A 213 27.49 -19.28 -36.16
N VAL A 214 27.24 -20.02 -35.09
CA VAL A 214 28.17 -20.19 -33.97
C VAL A 214 29.31 -21.08 -34.46
N LYS A 215 30.52 -20.53 -34.55
CA LYS A 215 31.74 -21.31 -34.75
C LYS A 215 32.01 -22.12 -33.48
N GLU A 216 32.00 -23.43 -33.65
CA GLU A 216 32.49 -24.43 -32.71
C GLU A 216 33.96 -24.15 -32.40
N VAL A 217 34.27 -23.84 -31.14
CA VAL A 217 35.65 -23.70 -30.66
C VAL A 217 36.09 -25.08 -30.19
N GLU A 218 36.91 -25.74 -31.00
CA GLU A 218 37.68 -26.92 -30.59
C GLU A 218 38.57 -26.56 -29.40
N SER A 219 38.28 -27.18 -28.25
CA SER A 219 39.17 -27.20 -27.09
C SER A 219 40.22 -28.28 -27.32
N HIS A 220 41.45 -27.85 -27.60
CA HIS A 220 42.65 -28.68 -27.46
C HIS A 220 43.45 -28.19 -26.26
N HIS A 221 43.72 -29.15 -25.36
CA HIS A 221 44.68 -29.16 -24.24
C HIS A 221 44.23 -28.61 -22.87
#